data_AF-A0A2J7RLA1-F1
#
_entry.id   AF-A0A2J7RLA1-F1
#
_cell.length_a   1.000
_cell.length_b   1.000
_cell.length_c   1.000
_cell.angle_alpha   90.00
_cell.angle_beta   90.00
_cell.angle_gamma   90.00
#
_symmetry.space_group_name_H-M   'P 1'
#
loop_
_entity.id
_entity.type
_entity.pdbx_description
1 polymer ?
#
loop_
_entity_poly.entity_id
_entity_poly.type
_entity_poly.pdbx_seq_one_letter_code
_entity_poly.pdbx_strand_id
1 'polypeptide(L)'
;MTYASPAWEFAADTHLVKLQLLRNKVLRTIGNFSRRTPVRDLLMSFKIPYVYDFVTKLCRQRAEVIQNHDNENVRNIGQGEARHKKNCLLKEVMEGKIEGRIEVTRRRGRRRKKMLDDLGDRRGYFHFKEKALDRIKWRKSFGRDCGPVV
;
A
#
# COMPACT_ATOMS: atom_id res chain seq x y z
N MET A 1 1.05 9.77 -14.32
CA MET A 1 0.36 9.34 -13.08
C MET A 1 -1.10 9.01 -13.37
N THR A 2 -1.38 7.73 -13.61
CA THR A 2 -2.73 7.15 -13.60
C THR A 2 -3.24 7.18 -12.16
N TYR A 3 -4.52 7.45 -11.94
CA TYR A 3 -5.17 7.59 -10.63
C TYR A 3 -4.83 6.47 -9.62
N ALA A 4 -4.46 5.28 -10.10
CA ALA A 4 -4.10 4.12 -9.29
C ALA A 4 -2.65 4.12 -8.73
N SER A 5 -1.74 4.95 -9.24
CA SER A 5 -0.31 4.88 -8.87
C SER A 5 -0.06 5.02 -7.36
N PRO A 6 -0.66 6.00 -6.65
CA PRO A 6 -0.46 6.13 -5.21
C PRO A 6 -1.10 4.98 -4.40
N ALA A 7 -2.17 4.39 -4.91
CA ALA A 7 -2.84 3.26 -4.25
C ALA A 7 -1.98 1.99 -4.32
N TRP A 8 -1.29 1.79 -5.44
CA TRP A 8 -0.37 0.66 -5.62
C TRP A 8 0.92 0.83 -4.83
N GLU A 9 1.44 2.06 -4.73
CA GLU A 9 2.58 2.39 -3.88
C GLU A 9 2.27 2.04 -2.41
N PHE A 10 1.14 2.53 -1.89
CA PHE A 10 0.71 2.22 -0.53
C PHE A 10 0.49 0.71 -0.32
N ALA A 11 -0.10 0.02 -1.29
CA ALA A 11 -0.26 -1.44 -1.23
C ALA A 11 1.11 -2.14 -1.16
N ALA A 12 2.06 -1.77 -2.03
CA ALA A 12 3.39 -2.36 -2.06
C ALA A 12 4.12 -2.19 -0.72
N ASP A 13 4.07 -1.00 -0.11
CA ASP A 13 4.66 -0.75 1.20
C ASP A 13 4.06 -1.65 2.28
N THR A 14 2.73 -1.78 2.32
CA THR A 14 2.08 -2.66 3.31
C THR A 14 2.47 -4.13 3.12
N HIS A 15 2.65 -4.58 1.87
CA HIS A 15 3.09 -5.93 1.56
C HIS A 15 4.55 -6.17 1.96
N LEU A 16 5.44 -5.21 1.74
CA LEU A 16 6.85 -5.28 2.15
C LEU A 16 6.98 -5.39 3.67
N VAL A 17 6.19 -4.62 4.43
CA VAL A 17 6.16 -4.71 5.91
C VAL A 17 5.68 -6.09 6.37
N LYS A 18 4.63 -6.63 5.76
CA LYS A 18 4.15 -7.99 6.07
C LYS A 18 5.19 -9.06 5.78
N LEU A 19 5.89 -8.95 4.65
CA LEU A 19 6.95 -9.87 4.26
C LEU A 19 8.11 -9.84 5.28
N GLN A 20 8.51 -8.64 5.71
CA GLN A 20 9.53 -8.45 6.73
C GLN A 20 9.12 -9.11 8.08
N LEU A 21 7.87 -8.94 8.49
CA LEU A 21 7.35 -9.54 9.73
C LEU A 21 7.34 -11.08 9.66
N LEU A 22 6.89 -11.64 8.55
CA LEU A 22 6.88 -13.10 8.33
C LEU A 22 8.30 -13.66 8.36
N ARG A 23 9.23 -13.04 7.64
CA ARG A 23 10.64 -13.42 7.66
C ARG A 23 11.22 -13.39 9.07
N ASN A 24 11.02 -12.29 9.80
CA ASN A 24 11.54 -12.17 11.16
C ASN A 24 10.98 -13.24 12.09
N LYS A 25 9.71 -13.62 11.91
CA LYS A 25 9.09 -14.71 12.67
C LYS A 25 9.76 -16.05 12.35
N VAL A 26 9.97 -16.35 11.08
CA VAL A 26 10.65 -17.58 10.63
C VAL A 26 12.08 -17.64 11.17
N LEU A 27 12.86 -16.55 11.05
CA LEU A 27 14.23 -16.49 11.56
C LEU A 27 14.31 -16.72 13.08
N ARG A 28 13.33 -16.21 13.84
CA ARG A 28 13.25 -16.49 15.29
C ARG A 28 12.97 -17.95 15.59
N THR A 29 12.07 -18.58 14.83
CA THR A 29 11.76 -20.01 14.99
C THR A 29 12.96 -20.88 14.64
N ILE A 30 13.65 -20.60 13.54
CA ILE A 30 14.80 -21.39 13.09
C ILE A 30 16.00 -21.20 14.04
N GLY A 31 16.28 -19.97 14.44
CA GLY A 31 17.44 -19.65 15.30
C GLY A 31 17.16 -19.72 16.79
N ASN A 32 15.99 -20.21 17.20
CA ASN A 32 15.53 -20.25 18.59
C ASN A 32 15.73 -18.92 19.37
N PHE A 33 15.54 -17.79 18.69
CA PHE A 33 15.74 -16.47 19.28
C PHE A 33 14.52 -16.04 20.10
N SER A 34 14.75 -15.37 21.24
CA SER A 34 13.68 -14.76 22.02
C SER A 34 12.85 -13.78 21.18
N ARG A 35 11.55 -13.63 21.51
CA ARG A 35 10.67 -12.66 20.83
C ARG A 35 11.15 -11.21 20.97
N ARG A 36 11.88 -10.91 22.05
CA ARG A 36 12.38 -9.55 22.35
C ARG A 36 13.70 -9.22 21.64
N THR A 37 14.37 -10.19 21.02
CA THR A 37 15.64 -9.95 20.34
C THR A 37 15.45 -8.91 19.22
N PRO A 38 16.28 -7.87 19.14
CA PRO A 38 16.24 -6.89 18.06
C PRO A 38 16.36 -7.54 16.67
N VAL A 39 15.68 -6.96 15.66
CA VAL A 39 15.73 -7.49 14.29
C VAL A 39 17.15 -7.39 13.71
N ARG A 40 17.91 -6.36 14.07
CA ARG A 40 19.30 -6.19 13.64
C ARG A 40 20.16 -7.40 14.02
N ASP A 41 20.00 -7.90 15.23
CA ASP A 41 20.79 -9.02 15.75
C ASP A 41 20.43 -10.33 15.05
N LEU A 42 19.14 -10.51 14.70
CA LEU A 42 18.70 -11.62 13.85
C LEU A 42 19.35 -11.56 12.46
N LEU A 43 19.42 -10.37 11.86
CA LEU A 43 20.00 -10.23 10.52
C LEU A 43 21.52 -10.45 10.53
N MET A 44 22.19 -9.99 11.59
CA MET A 44 23.63 -10.20 11.78
C MET A 44 23.97 -11.68 11.99
N SER A 45 23.18 -12.41 12.79
CA SER A 45 23.43 -13.82 13.08
C SER A 45 23.31 -14.71 11.84
N PHE A 46 22.31 -14.44 10.98
CA PHE A 46 22.10 -15.18 9.74
C PHE A 46 22.85 -14.60 8.53
N LYS A 47 23.51 -13.43 8.68
CA LYS A 47 24.16 -12.67 7.59
C LYS A 47 23.21 -12.36 6.41
N ILE A 48 21.94 -12.04 6.71
CA ILE A 48 20.89 -11.78 5.70
C ILE A 48 20.63 -10.26 5.59
N PRO A 49 20.58 -9.67 4.38
CA PRO A 49 20.25 -8.26 4.19
C PRO A 49 18.79 -7.96 4.54
N TYR A 50 18.41 -6.70 4.68
CA TYR A 50 17.00 -6.33 4.87
C TYR A 50 16.17 -6.61 3.59
N VAL A 51 14.88 -6.98 3.71
CA VAL A 51 14.04 -7.29 2.52
C VAL A 51 13.97 -6.08 1.58
N TYR A 52 13.76 -4.90 2.15
CA TYR A 52 13.76 -3.62 1.41
C TYR A 52 15.05 -3.42 0.61
N ASP A 53 16.22 -3.63 1.22
CA ASP A 53 17.51 -3.46 0.52
C ASP A 53 17.66 -4.45 -0.63
N PHE A 54 17.24 -5.69 -0.40
CA PHE A 54 17.24 -6.74 -1.43
C PHE A 54 16.32 -6.38 -2.61
N VAL A 55 15.08 -5.98 -2.33
CA VAL A 55 14.12 -5.55 -3.37
C VAL A 55 14.64 -4.32 -4.11
N THR A 56 15.21 -3.35 -3.40
CA THR A 56 15.79 -2.15 -4.02
C THR A 56 16.95 -2.50 -4.94
N LYS A 57 17.83 -3.43 -4.52
CA LYS A 57 18.93 -3.90 -5.36
C LYS A 57 18.43 -4.58 -6.63
N LEU A 58 17.42 -5.45 -6.52
CA LEU A 58 16.78 -6.08 -7.68
C LEU A 58 16.14 -5.05 -8.62
N CYS A 59 15.44 -4.06 -8.07
CA CYS A 59 14.83 -3.00 -8.86
C CYS A 59 15.89 -2.19 -9.63
N ARG A 60 17.03 -1.86 -9.01
CA ARG A 60 18.14 -1.16 -9.67
C ARG A 60 18.74 -1.98 -10.81
N GLN A 61 19.05 -3.25 -10.55
CA GLN A 61 19.56 -4.17 -11.57
C GLN A 61 18.59 -4.27 -12.75
N ARG A 62 17.28 -4.36 -12.48
CA ARG A 62 16.28 -4.42 -13.55
C ARG A 62 16.13 -3.10 -14.29
N ALA A 63 16.27 -1.96 -13.61
CA ALA A 63 16.24 -0.64 -14.25
C ALA A 63 17.40 -0.46 -15.24
N GLU A 64 18.61 -0.91 -14.88
CA GLU A 64 19.77 -0.90 -15.80
C GLU A 64 19.51 -1.75 -17.04
N VAL A 65 18.89 -2.93 -16.88
CA VAL A 65 18.51 -3.80 -18.01
C VAL A 65 17.45 -3.13 -18.91
N ILE A 66 16.49 -2.39 -18.33
CA ILE A 66 15.47 -1.67 -19.09
C ILE A 66 16.09 -0.53 -19.91
N GLN A 67 17.07 0.18 -19.34
CA GLN A 67 17.76 1.28 -20.03
C GLN A 67 18.56 0.80 -21.26
N ASN A 68 19.12 -0.40 -21.18
CA ASN A 68 19.95 -1.01 -22.22
C ASN A 68 19.18 -1.97 -23.14
N HIS A 69 17.85 -1.98 -23.11
CA HIS A 69 17.03 -2.91 -23.88
C HIS A 69 16.93 -2.50 -25.36
N ASP A 70 17.04 -3.45 -26.28
CA ASP A 70 16.99 -3.21 -27.75
C ASP A 70 15.66 -2.58 -28.22
N ASN A 71 14.59 -2.82 -27.46
CA ASN A 71 13.25 -2.32 -27.73
C ASN A 71 13.07 -0.90 -27.18
N GLU A 72 12.93 0.07 -28.08
CA GLU A 72 12.71 1.48 -27.77
C GLU A 72 11.48 1.72 -26.87
N ASN A 73 10.39 0.98 -27.08
CA ASN A 73 9.19 1.10 -26.25
C ASN A 73 9.45 0.70 -24.80
N VAL A 74 10.34 -0.27 -24.57
CA VAL A 74 10.74 -0.74 -23.24
C VAL A 74 11.63 0.29 -22.55
N ARG A 75 12.56 0.92 -23.29
CA ARG A 75 13.42 1.99 -22.79
C ARG A 75 12.63 3.24 -22.37
N ASN A 76 11.55 3.53 -23.09
CA ASN A 76 10.69 4.69 -22.84
C ASN A 76 9.62 4.44 -21.73
N ILE A 77 9.59 3.25 -21.11
CA ILE A 77 8.68 2.96 -19.99
C ILE A 77 9.00 3.90 -18.82
N GLY A 78 8.00 4.68 -18.40
CA GLY A 78 8.14 5.63 -17.29
C GLY A 78 8.74 7.00 -17.67
N GLN A 79 9.20 7.18 -18.90
CA GLN A 79 9.72 8.46 -19.43
C GLN A 79 8.63 9.35 -20.05
N GLY A 80 7.40 8.85 -20.22
CA GLY A 80 6.27 9.62 -20.73
C GLY A 80 5.98 10.85 -19.86
N GLU A 81 6.14 12.04 -20.46
CA GLU A 81 5.97 13.37 -19.89
C GLU A 81 4.82 13.48 -18.86
N ALA A 82 5.16 13.39 -17.58
CA ALA A 82 4.38 14.06 -16.55
C ALA A 82 4.95 15.47 -16.43
N ARG A 83 4.25 16.48 -16.97
CA ARG A 83 4.39 17.96 -16.79
C ARG A 83 4.28 18.60 -18.19
N HIS A 84 3.10 18.91 -18.73
CA HIS A 84 2.63 20.29 -18.62
C HIS A 84 1.12 20.48 -18.88
N LYS A 85 0.39 19.52 -19.47
CA LYS A 85 -1.01 19.75 -19.90
C LYS A 85 -2.08 19.62 -18.80
N LYS A 86 -1.81 18.94 -17.68
CA LYS A 86 -2.79 18.76 -16.60
C LYS A 86 -2.84 19.91 -15.58
N ASN A 87 -1.79 20.73 -15.50
CA ASN A 87 -1.78 21.91 -14.62
C ASN A 87 -2.41 23.14 -15.25
N CYS A 88 -2.46 23.29 -16.58
CA CYS A 88 -3.21 24.38 -17.22
C CYS A 88 -4.70 24.26 -16.92
N LEU A 89 -5.29 23.07 -17.07
CA LEU A 89 -6.71 22.85 -16.77
C LEU A 89 -7.03 23.04 -15.28
N LEU A 90 -6.15 22.62 -14.36
CA LEU A 90 -6.35 22.86 -12.92
C LEU A 90 -6.21 24.35 -12.57
N LYS A 91 -5.27 25.04 -13.20
CA LYS A 91 -5.09 26.49 -13.08
C LYS A 91 -6.32 27.23 -13.63
N GLU A 92 -6.83 26.85 -14.79
CA GLU A 92 -8.06 27.39 -15.38
C GLU A 92 -9.31 27.09 -14.55
N VAL A 93 -9.42 25.88 -13.97
CA VAL A 93 -10.49 25.53 -13.03
C VAL A 93 -10.37 26.37 -11.74
N MET A 94 -9.17 26.60 -11.21
CA MET A 94 -8.96 27.43 -10.01
C MET A 94 -9.18 28.92 -10.28
N GLU A 95 -8.82 29.39 -11.48
CA GLU A 95 -9.09 30.75 -11.99
C GLU A 95 -10.56 30.96 -12.38
N GLY A 96 -11.42 29.95 -12.22
CA GLY A 96 -12.86 30.05 -12.47
C GLY A 96 -13.26 30.02 -13.95
N LYS A 97 -12.33 29.69 -14.86
CA LYS A 97 -12.56 29.70 -16.33
C LYS A 97 -13.41 28.53 -16.84
N ILE A 98 -13.70 27.54 -16.00
CA ILE A 98 -14.53 26.37 -16.36
C ILE A 98 -15.74 26.32 -15.43
N GLU A 99 -16.88 26.74 -15.98
CA GLU A 99 -18.16 26.86 -15.27
C GLU A 99 -18.68 25.49 -14.81
N GLY A 100 -19.29 25.43 -13.62
CA GLY A 100 -19.92 24.23 -13.06
C GLY A 100 -19.00 23.16 -12.46
N ARG A 101 -17.70 23.08 -12.81
CA ARG A 101 -16.82 22.00 -12.32
C ARG A 101 -16.44 22.15 -10.84
N ILE A 102 -16.21 23.37 -10.36
CA ILE A 102 -15.96 23.69 -8.94
C ILE A 102 -17.22 23.41 -8.10
N GLU A 103 -18.40 23.67 -8.65
CA GLU A 103 -19.66 23.41 -7.97
C GLU A 103 -19.90 21.91 -7.81
N VAL A 104 -19.62 21.11 -8.86
CA VAL A 104 -19.72 19.65 -8.80
C VAL A 104 -18.75 19.05 -7.79
N THR A 105 -17.51 19.54 -7.70
CA THR A 105 -16.55 19.09 -6.67
C THR A 105 -16.98 19.49 -5.26
N ARG A 106 -17.52 20.71 -5.05
CA ARG A 106 -18.09 21.13 -3.76
C ARG A 106 -19.30 20.27 -3.36
N ARG A 107 -20.22 19.99 -4.28
CA ARG A 107 -21.39 19.11 -4.03
C ARG A 107 -20.96 17.68 -3.68
N ARG A 108 -19.97 17.12 -4.37
CA ARG A 108 -19.40 15.79 -4.05
C ARG A 108 -18.71 15.77 -2.69
N GLY A 109 -17.96 16.82 -2.34
CA GLY A 109 -17.33 16.97 -1.04
C GLY A 109 -18.35 16.97 0.11
N ARG A 110 -19.45 17.72 -0.05
CA ARG A 110 -20.55 17.75 0.93
C ARG A 110 -21.22 16.37 1.08
N ARG A 111 -21.47 15.64 -0.01
CA ARG A 111 -22.02 14.27 0.05
C ARG A 111 -21.10 13.30 0.79
N ARG A 112 -19.79 13.34 0.52
CA ARG A 112 -18.81 12.50 1.24
C ARG A 112 -18.75 12.83 2.73
N LYS A 113 -18.76 14.11 3.09
CA LYS A 113 -18.76 14.54 4.49
C LYS A 113 -20.05 14.10 5.20
N LYS A 114 -21.21 14.28 4.58
CA LYS A 114 -22.48 13.79 5.12
C LYS A 114 -22.49 12.27 5.34
N MET A 115 -21.97 11.48 4.41
CA MET A 115 -21.81 10.03 4.61
C MET A 115 -20.89 9.68 5.78
N LEU A 116 -19.83 10.45 6.01
CA LEU A 116 -18.93 10.27 7.16
C LEU A 116 -19.59 10.66 8.48
N ASP A 117 -20.35 11.75 8.49
CA ASP A 117 -21.08 12.23 9.66
C ASP A 117 -22.21 11.24 10.03
N ASP A 118 -22.97 10.74 9.04
CA ASP A 118 -24.00 9.71 9.21
C ASP A 118 -23.42 8.37 9.75
N LEU A 119 -22.16 8.07 9.42
CA LEU A 119 -21.41 6.91 9.95
C LEU A 119 -20.87 7.13 11.37
N GLY A 120 -20.70 8.40 11.78
CA GLY A 120 -20.29 8.77 13.14
C GLY A 120 -21.44 8.66 14.16
N ASP A 121 -22.66 9.04 13.75
CA ASP A 121 -23.85 9.03 14.62
C ASP A 121 -24.40 7.62 14.89
N ARG A 122 -24.24 6.69 13.94
CA ARG A 122 -24.44 5.26 14.20
C ARG A 122 -23.13 4.71 14.76
N ARG A 123 -23.07 4.45 16.07
CA ARG A 123 -21.98 3.76 16.83
C ARG A 123 -21.49 2.40 16.26
N GLY A 124 -21.87 2.02 15.03
CA GLY A 124 -21.50 0.79 14.34
C GLY A 124 -20.05 0.73 13.89
N TYR A 125 -19.35 1.84 13.60
CA TYR A 125 -17.94 1.77 13.18
C TYR A 125 -17.01 1.29 14.30
N PHE A 126 -17.30 1.66 15.57
CA PHE A 126 -16.57 1.16 16.74
C PHE A 126 -16.81 -0.34 16.94
N HIS A 127 -18.06 -0.81 16.82
CA HIS A 127 -18.37 -2.25 16.91
C HIS A 127 -17.87 -3.08 15.73
N PHE A 128 -17.76 -2.50 14.53
CA PHE A 128 -17.17 -3.19 13.39
C PHE A 128 -15.65 -3.32 13.57
N LYS A 129 -14.99 -2.29 14.13
CA LYS A 129 -13.58 -2.37 14.55
C LYS A 129 -13.39 -3.35 15.70
N GLU A 130 -14.23 -3.36 16.73
CA GLU A 130 -14.14 -4.33 17.83
C GLU A 130 -14.38 -5.76 17.35
N LYS A 131 -15.38 -6.02 16.50
CA LYS A 131 -15.61 -7.35 15.91
C LYS A 131 -14.46 -7.79 14.99
N ALA A 132 -13.78 -6.86 14.33
CA ALA A 132 -12.62 -7.15 13.48
C ALA A 132 -11.31 -7.31 14.28
N LEU A 133 -11.19 -6.65 15.43
CA LEU A 133 -10.06 -6.77 16.35
C LEU A 133 -10.22 -7.95 17.34
N ASP A 134 -11.46 -8.39 17.58
CA ASP A 134 -11.76 -9.59 18.36
C ASP A 134 -11.42 -10.85 17.55
N ARG A 135 -10.16 -11.23 17.67
CA ARG A 135 -9.52 -12.37 17.03
C ARG A 135 -10.15 -13.71 17.41
N ILE A 136 -10.92 -13.78 18.50
CA ILE A 136 -11.63 -14.98 18.96
C ILE A 136 -12.97 -15.10 18.23
N LYS A 137 -13.72 -13.99 18.14
CA LYS A 137 -14.99 -13.93 17.43
C LYS A 137 -14.81 -14.11 15.92
N TRP A 138 -13.76 -13.52 15.35
CA TRP A 138 -13.41 -13.68 13.93
C TRP A 138 -13.06 -15.15 13.59
N ARG A 139 -12.32 -15.85 14.46
CA ARG A 139 -12.02 -17.28 14.29
C ARG A 139 -13.27 -18.18 14.39
N LYS A 140 -14.20 -17.89 15.31
CA LYS A 140 -15.46 -18.65 15.42
C LYS A 140 -16.38 -18.47 14.20
N SER A 141 -16.40 -17.28 13.59
CA SER A 141 -17.27 -16.97 12.45
C SER A 141 -16.72 -17.39 11.08
N PHE A 142 -15.39 -17.38 10.88
CA PHE A 142 -14.78 -17.65 9.57
C PHE A 142 -13.79 -18.84 9.56
N GLY A 143 -13.45 -19.39 10.73
CA GLY A 143 -12.49 -20.48 10.87
C GLY A 143 -13.11 -21.89 10.85
N ARG A 144 -14.42 -22.03 10.62
CA ARG A 144 -15.07 -23.35 10.50
C ARG A 144 -14.90 -23.99 9.12
N ASP A 145 -14.58 -23.22 8.09
CA ASP A 145 -14.53 -23.73 6.71
C ASP A 145 -13.13 -24.18 6.27
N CYS A 146 -12.11 -23.95 7.09
CA CYS A 146 -10.78 -24.52 6.89
C CYS A 146 -10.69 -25.82 7.70
N GLY A 147 -11.22 -26.90 7.15
CA GLY A 147 -11.01 -28.26 7.68
C GLY A 147 -9.52 -28.59 7.80
N PRO A 148 -9.15 -29.62 8.59
CA PRO A 148 -7.77 -30.04 8.72
C PRO A 148 -7.24 -30.50 7.36
N VAL A 149 -6.16 -29.86 6.90
CA VAL A 149 -5.35 -30.38 5.79
C VAL A 149 -4.59 -31.57 6.36
N VAL A 150 -5.06 -32.77 6.03
CA VAL A 150 -4.33 -34.04 6.19
C VAL A 150 -3.23 -34.10 5.15
#